data_AF-A0A1F2T4W6-F1
#
_entry.id   AF-A0A1F2T4W6-F1
#
_cell.length_a   1.000
_cell.length_b   1.000
_cell.length_c   1.000
_cell.angle_alpha   90.00
_cell.angle_beta   90.00
_cell.angle_gamma   90.00
#
_symmetry.space_group_name_H-M   'P 1'
#
loop_
_entity.id
_entity.type
_entity.pdbx_description
1 polymer ?
#
loop_
_entity_poly.entity_id
_entity_poly.type
_entity_poly.pdbx_seq_one_letter_code
_entity_poly.pdbx_strand_id
1 'polypeptide(L)'
;MNPVVFKIAHVVVPPIARVICAPAGYAGIASIESDNKISTIETVEFTNLFLGKDASVAELIDKIRGLEPFRALWLAEGLGQVLGNRAMARGENPRDLLSRGEGAQVPESMQLMVHAGLCLAFGRYHFDKIGKNPTAAQIRDATIRIAELARLNLLPGYAGIGYEAWGMVTQFFYRPLFATVTQTMEEIDPEHAPFLWHGAGRASYFIDFMPRWNEPWPGFPLIDRMVTSGTSRLNLIAGLASGMMIVNMKTPVILEAIVKERVSRLFSGDVAAFAQGVACGMVMRQDTSPNEEHALNFVRHVPAPGVAALFEKIVAGPARLALEKLHPKLKAEHSLDQVCCYRPLDELLAD
;
A
#
# COMPACT_ATOMS: atom_id res chain seq x y z
N MET A 1 0.12 -16.18 9.32
CA MET A 1 -0.41 -16.08 10.72
C MET A 1 -1.64 -16.98 10.88
N ASN A 2 -2.13 -17.25 12.09
CA ASN A 2 -3.31 -18.11 12.32
C ASN A 2 -4.62 -17.28 12.24
N PRO A 3 -5.67 -17.70 11.49
CA PRO A 3 -6.96 -16.99 11.40
C PRO A 3 -7.62 -16.71 12.75
N VAL A 4 -7.41 -17.59 13.74
CA VAL A 4 -7.94 -17.43 15.10
C VAL A 4 -7.37 -16.18 15.78
N VAL A 5 -6.10 -15.85 15.50
CA VAL A 5 -5.46 -14.64 16.06
C VAL A 5 -6.15 -13.37 15.58
N PHE A 6 -6.58 -13.32 14.32
CA PHE A 6 -7.29 -12.15 13.77
C PHE A 6 -8.70 -12.03 14.32
N LYS A 7 -9.43 -13.14 14.49
CA LYS A 7 -10.72 -13.13 15.19
C LYS A 7 -10.60 -12.59 16.61
N ILE A 8 -9.56 -12.99 17.35
CA ILE A 8 -9.29 -12.44 18.68
C ILE A 8 -8.92 -10.94 18.57
N ALA A 9 -8.08 -10.56 17.61
CA ALA A 9 -7.68 -9.17 17.40
C ALA A 9 -8.90 -8.26 17.15
N HIS A 10 -9.85 -8.65 16.32
CA HIS A 10 -11.09 -7.89 16.08
C HIS A 10 -11.90 -7.63 17.36
N VAL A 11 -11.90 -8.57 18.29
CA VAL A 11 -12.65 -8.42 19.55
C VAL A 11 -11.89 -7.59 20.56
N VAL A 12 -10.57 -7.71 20.60
CA VAL A 12 -9.73 -7.18 21.70
C VAL A 12 -9.12 -5.82 21.37
N VAL A 13 -8.64 -5.63 20.15
CA VAL A 13 -7.86 -4.45 19.78
C VAL A 13 -8.70 -3.16 19.73
N PRO A 14 -9.89 -3.12 19.10
CA PRO A 14 -10.69 -1.89 19.08
C PRO A 14 -11.07 -1.36 20.47
N PRO A 15 -11.52 -2.18 21.44
CA PRO A 15 -11.75 -1.72 22.82
C PRO A 15 -10.48 -1.19 23.51
N ILE A 16 -9.33 -1.84 23.31
CA ILE A 16 -8.07 -1.35 23.90
C ILE A 16 -7.67 -0.02 23.26
N ALA A 17 -7.75 0.11 21.93
CA ALA A 17 -7.47 1.35 21.20
C ALA A 17 -8.35 2.50 21.70
N ARG A 18 -9.64 2.22 21.95
CA ARG A 18 -10.58 3.17 22.56
C ARG A 18 -10.08 3.71 23.90
N VAL A 19 -9.61 2.83 24.79
CA VAL A 19 -9.12 3.20 26.13
C VAL A 19 -7.82 4.00 26.04
N ILE A 20 -6.85 3.53 25.24
CA ILE A 20 -5.54 4.17 25.09
C ILE A 20 -5.66 5.59 24.51
N CYS A 21 -6.59 5.82 23.58
CA CYS A 21 -6.77 7.11 22.92
C CYS A 21 -7.82 8.00 23.56
N ALA A 22 -8.53 7.54 24.60
CA ALA A 22 -9.52 8.34 25.30
C ALA A 22 -8.98 9.66 25.89
N PRO A 23 -7.79 9.70 26.54
CA PRO A 23 -7.27 10.94 27.10
C PRO A 23 -6.95 12.01 26.05
N ALA A 24 -6.69 11.61 24.80
CA ALA A 24 -6.46 12.50 23.67
C ALA A 24 -7.76 12.90 22.94
N GLY A 25 -8.94 12.40 23.38
CA GLY A 25 -10.22 12.68 22.75
C GLY A 25 -10.52 11.85 21.49
N TYR A 26 -9.72 10.82 21.19
CA TYR A 26 -9.81 10.03 19.95
C TYR A 26 -10.36 8.62 20.15
N ALA A 27 -11.04 8.34 21.27
CA ALA A 27 -11.54 7.01 21.63
C ALA A 27 -12.33 6.31 20.50
N GLY A 28 -13.33 6.99 19.92
CA GLY A 28 -14.16 6.41 18.86
C GLY A 28 -13.39 6.21 17.55
N ILE A 29 -12.60 7.21 17.16
CA ILE A 29 -11.80 7.21 15.92
C ILE A 29 -10.75 6.09 15.97
N ALA A 30 -10.02 5.95 17.08
CA ALA A 30 -8.99 4.93 17.24
C ALA A 30 -9.57 3.51 17.19
N SER A 31 -10.76 3.31 17.79
CA SER A 31 -11.45 2.01 17.73
C SER A 31 -11.77 1.62 16.29
N ILE A 32 -12.32 2.54 15.50
CA ILE A 32 -12.70 2.27 14.09
C ILE A 32 -11.46 2.08 13.23
N GLU A 33 -10.44 2.94 13.39
CA GLU A 33 -9.19 2.84 12.63
C GLU A 33 -8.50 1.49 12.87
N SER A 34 -8.43 1.04 14.13
CA SER A 34 -7.87 -0.26 14.47
C SER A 34 -8.64 -1.42 13.82
N ASP A 35 -9.97 -1.37 13.78
CA ASP A 35 -10.77 -2.39 13.10
C ASP A 35 -10.59 -2.38 11.58
N ASN A 36 -10.48 -1.20 10.97
CA ASN A 36 -10.17 -1.04 9.55
C ASN A 36 -8.81 -1.67 9.19
N LYS A 37 -7.78 -1.45 10.03
CA LYS A 37 -6.45 -2.05 9.87
C LYS A 37 -6.50 -3.57 9.94
N ILE A 38 -7.13 -4.12 10.97
CA ILE A 38 -7.21 -5.57 11.18
C ILE A 38 -7.98 -6.23 10.04
N SER A 39 -9.12 -5.66 9.64
CA SER A 39 -9.93 -6.14 8.50
C SER A 39 -9.12 -6.17 7.20
N THR A 40 -8.30 -5.14 6.98
CA THR A 40 -7.44 -5.05 5.79
C THR A 40 -6.35 -6.13 5.82
N ILE A 41 -5.62 -6.25 6.93
CA ILE A 41 -4.55 -7.25 7.07
C ILE A 41 -5.13 -8.66 6.96
N GLU A 42 -6.28 -8.93 7.58
CA GLU A 42 -6.96 -10.22 7.47
C GLU A 42 -7.30 -10.55 6.01
N THR A 43 -7.86 -9.58 5.27
CA THR A 43 -8.22 -9.76 3.86
C THR A 43 -6.99 -10.13 3.02
N VAL A 44 -5.87 -9.41 3.19
CA VAL A 44 -4.64 -9.66 2.42
C VAL A 44 -3.99 -10.99 2.82
N GLU A 45 -3.74 -11.22 4.11
CA GLU A 45 -3.01 -12.40 4.60
C GLU A 45 -3.77 -13.70 4.42
N PHE A 46 -5.11 -13.66 4.44
CA PHE A 46 -5.96 -14.82 4.24
C PHE A 46 -6.65 -14.84 2.90
N THR A 47 -6.12 -14.12 1.91
CA THR A 47 -6.60 -14.21 0.52
C THR A 47 -6.80 -15.67 0.11
N ASN A 48 -5.85 -16.57 0.40
CA ASN A 48 -5.97 -17.99 0.04
C ASN A 48 -7.18 -18.70 0.65
N LEU A 49 -7.66 -18.27 1.82
CA LEU A 49 -8.90 -18.80 2.43
C LEU A 49 -10.14 -18.28 1.71
N PHE A 50 -10.12 -17.02 1.25
CA PHE A 50 -11.23 -16.41 0.50
C PHE A 50 -11.29 -16.90 -0.95
N LEU A 51 -10.14 -16.99 -1.61
CA LEU A 51 -10.00 -17.30 -3.02
C LEU A 51 -9.92 -18.80 -3.29
N GLY A 52 -9.34 -19.59 -2.37
CA GLY A 52 -9.11 -21.02 -2.53
C GLY A 52 -7.81 -21.29 -3.28
N LYS A 53 -6.85 -21.92 -2.60
CA LYS A 53 -5.47 -22.13 -3.07
C LYS A 53 -5.32 -22.94 -4.37
N ASP A 54 -6.31 -23.75 -4.74
CA ASP A 54 -6.26 -24.68 -5.88
C ASP A 54 -7.17 -24.25 -7.05
N ALA A 55 -7.88 -23.13 -6.91
CA ALA A 55 -8.78 -22.64 -7.96
C ALA A 55 -8.00 -22.09 -9.17
N SER A 56 -8.53 -22.28 -10.37
CA SER A 56 -8.02 -21.65 -11.59
C SER A 56 -8.09 -20.13 -11.51
N VAL A 57 -7.23 -19.43 -12.26
CA VAL A 57 -7.21 -17.96 -12.27
C VAL A 57 -8.55 -17.36 -12.72
N ALA A 58 -9.24 -17.99 -13.67
CA ALA A 58 -10.59 -17.59 -14.08
C ALA A 58 -11.58 -17.62 -12.90
N GLU A 59 -11.62 -18.73 -12.15
CA GLU A 59 -12.46 -18.86 -10.96
C GLU A 59 -12.08 -17.83 -9.88
N LEU A 60 -10.80 -17.50 -9.74
CA LEU A 60 -10.35 -16.46 -8.81
C LEU A 60 -10.84 -15.07 -9.22
N ILE A 61 -10.75 -14.73 -10.50
CA ILE A 61 -11.24 -13.47 -11.04
C ILE A 61 -12.75 -13.34 -10.82
N ASP A 62 -13.52 -14.40 -11.11
CA ASP A 62 -14.97 -14.41 -10.92
C ASP A 62 -15.36 -14.25 -9.45
N LYS A 63 -14.62 -14.91 -8.54
CA LYS A 63 -14.80 -14.70 -7.09
C LYS A 63 -14.54 -13.25 -6.69
N ILE A 64 -13.46 -12.64 -7.16
CA ILE A 64 -13.13 -11.24 -6.82
C ILE A 64 -14.23 -10.30 -7.33
N ARG A 65 -14.73 -10.51 -8.55
CA ARG A 65 -15.83 -9.71 -9.14
C ARG A 65 -17.16 -9.89 -8.42
N GLY A 66 -17.41 -11.06 -7.83
CA GLY A 66 -18.62 -11.34 -7.07
C GLY A 66 -18.62 -10.77 -5.64
N LEU A 67 -17.51 -10.18 -5.19
CA LEU A 67 -17.37 -9.65 -3.83
C LEU A 67 -17.58 -8.13 -3.76
N GLU A 68 -17.74 -7.63 -2.53
CA GLU A 68 -17.92 -6.21 -2.27
C GLU A 68 -16.73 -5.38 -2.81
N PRO A 69 -16.99 -4.30 -3.59
CA PRO A 69 -15.94 -3.56 -4.29
C PRO A 69 -14.76 -3.10 -3.42
N PHE A 70 -15.00 -2.69 -2.18
CA PHE A 70 -13.93 -2.24 -1.31
C PHE A 70 -12.89 -3.33 -1.00
N ARG A 71 -13.33 -4.59 -0.94
CA ARG A 71 -12.44 -5.74 -0.73
C ARG A 71 -11.72 -6.16 -2.00
N ALA A 72 -12.25 -5.83 -3.17
CA ALA A 72 -11.71 -6.26 -4.46
C ALA A 72 -10.25 -5.82 -4.66
N LEU A 73 -9.88 -4.61 -4.22
CA LEU A 73 -8.50 -4.11 -4.27
C LEU A 73 -7.51 -5.06 -3.60
N TRP A 74 -7.81 -5.47 -2.36
CA TRP A 74 -6.94 -6.35 -1.58
C TRP A 74 -6.92 -7.77 -2.11
N LEU A 75 -8.04 -8.26 -2.65
CA LEU A 75 -8.12 -9.60 -3.21
C LEU A 75 -7.45 -9.69 -4.58
N ALA A 76 -7.42 -8.61 -5.37
CA ALA A 76 -6.61 -8.52 -6.58
C ALA A 76 -5.10 -8.56 -6.25
N GLU A 77 -4.67 -7.89 -5.17
CA GLU A 77 -3.32 -8.06 -4.63
C GLU A 77 -3.05 -9.50 -4.21
N GLY A 78 -4.01 -10.11 -3.54
CA GLY A 78 -3.95 -11.51 -3.17
C GLY A 78 -3.86 -12.47 -4.37
N LEU A 79 -4.54 -12.19 -5.50
CA LEU A 79 -4.41 -12.95 -6.74
C LEU A 79 -2.98 -12.91 -7.28
N GLY A 80 -2.34 -11.74 -7.24
CA GLY A 80 -0.92 -11.59 -7.58
C GLY A 80 -0.02 -12.46 -6.71
N GLN A 81 -0.29 -12.52 -5.41
CA GLN A 81 0.45 -13.40 -4.49
C GLN A 81 0.24 -14.89 -4.82
N VAL A 82 -0.99 -15.31 -5.16
CA VAL A 82 -1.27 -16.69 -5.57
C VAL A 82 -0.45 -17.06 -6.81
N LEU A 83 -0.47 -16.21 -7.83
CA LEU A 83 0.28 -16.41 -9.07
C LEU A 83 1.78 -16.51 -8.81
N GLY A 84 2.34 -15.57 -8.04
CA GLY A 84 3.75 -15.56 -7.67
C GLY A 84 4.14 -16.81 -6.89
N ASN A 85 3.38 -17.17 -5.85
CA ASN A 85 3.68 -18.34 -5.02
C ASN A 85 3.61 -19.65 -5.82
N ARG A 86 2.60 -19.82 -6.70
CA ARG A 86 2.50 -20.99 -7.59
C ARG A 86 3.69 -21.06 -8.54
N ALA A 87 4.08 -19.93 -9.12
CA ALA A 87 5.22 -19.86 -10.02
C ALA A 87 6.54 -20.22 -9.30
N MET A 88 6.78 -19.65 -8.12
CA MET A 88 7.97 -19.94 -7.33
C MET A 88 8.01 -21.40 -6.84
N ALA A 89 6.86 -22.00 -6.52
CA ALA A 89 6.77 -23.40 -6.12
C ALA A 89 7.13 -24.37 -7.27
N ARG A 90 6.94 -23.98 -8.53
CA ARG A 90 7.35 -24.76 -9.71
C ARG A 90 8.86 -24.72 -9.97
N GLY A 91 9.61 -23.90 -9.24
CA GLY A 91 11.07 -24.02 -9.14
C GLY A 91 11.89 -23.46 -10.30
N GLU A 92 11.28 -22.75 -11.25
CA GLU A 92 11.96 -22.19 -12.41
C GLU A 92 11.69 -20.70 -12.53
N ASN A 93 12.76 -19.91 -12.62
CA ASN A 93 12.79 -18.44 -12.72
C ASN A 93 11.63 -17.88 -13.57
N PRO A 94 10.49 -17.50 -12.95
CA PRO A 94 9.29 -17.23 -13.71
C PRO A 94 9.46 -15.97 -14.56
N ARG A 95 8.82 -15.98 -15.72
CA ARG A 95 8.82 -14.89 -16.68
C ARG A 95 7.46 -14.80 -17.35
N ASP A 96 7.12 -13.61 -17.82
CA ASP A 96 5.93 -13.37 -18.63
C ASP A 96 4.62 -13.84 -17.96
N LEU A 97 4.56 -13.89 -16.62
CA LEU A 97 3.42 -14.46 -15.89
C LEU A 97 2.09 -13.77 -16.22
N LEU A 98 2.12 -12.45 -16.41
CA LEU A 98 0.95 -11.63 -16.69
C LEU A 98 0.77 -11.31 -18.18
N SER A 99 1.79 -11.55 -19.03
CA SER A 99 1.70 -11.33 -20.48
C SER A 99 1.34 -12.59 -21.25
N ARG A 100 1.89 -13.75 -20.87
CA ARG A 100 1.73 -15.04 -21.57
C ARG A 100 1.46 -16.22 -20.64
N GLY A 101 1.68 -16.06 -19.34
CA GLY A 101 1.55 -17.11 -18.33
C GLY A 101 0.14 -17.27 -17.78
N GLU A 102 0.08 -17.89 -16.60
CA GLU A 102 -1.17 -18.23 -15.89
C GLU A 102 -2.07 -16.99 -15.64
N GLY A 103 -1.45 -15.82 -15.50
CA GLY A 103 -2.12 -14.54 -15.26
C GLY A 103 -2.47 -13.75 -16.53
N ALA A 104 -2.25 -14.27 -17.74
CA ALA A 104 -2.54 -13.54 -18.99
C ALA A 104 -4.02 -13.15 -19.16
N GLN A 105 -4.92 -13.81 -18.46
CA GLN A 105 -6.37 -13.53 -18.45
C GLN A 105 -6.81 -12.51 -17.40
N VAL A 106 -5.88 -11.99 -16.59
CA VAL A 106 -6.18 -10.97 -15.56
C VAL A 106 -6.70 -9.71 -16.26
N PRO A 107 -7.91 -9.23 -15.91
CA PRO A 107 -8.46 -8.03 -16.53
C PRO A 107 -7.63 -6.80 -16.16
N GLU A 108 -7.63 -5.81 -17.05
CA GLU A 108 -6.84 -4.59 -16.88
C GLU A 108 -7.10 -3.87 -15.55
N SER A 109 -8.35 -3.84 -15.08
CA SER A 109 -8.72 -3.22 -13.80
C SER A 109 -8.09 -3.91 -12.58
N MET A 110 -7.60 -5.15 -12.69
CA MET A 110 -6.93 -5.82 -11.59
C MET A 110 -5.41 -5.74 -11.69
N GLN A 111 -4.87 -5.29 -12.83
CA GLN A 111 -3.45 -5.38 -13.12
C GLN A 111 -2.61 -4.64 -12.07
N LEU A 112 -2.98 -3.41 -11.71
CA LEU A 112 -2.23 -2.62 -10.72
C LEU A 112 -1.99 -3.39 -9.42
N MET A 113 -3.04 -3.97 -8.84
CA MET A 113 -2.92 -4.71 -7.58
C MET A 113 -2.31 -6.10 -7.77
N VAL A 114 -2.58 -6.78 -8.89
CA VAL A 114 -1.95 -8.08 -9.18
C VAL A 114 -0.43 -7.95 -9.29
N HIS A 115 0.08 -6.85 -9.86
CA HIS A 115 1.51 -6.55 -9.90
C HIS A 115 2.09 -6.31 -8.49
N ALA A 116 1.36 -5.58 -7.64
CA ALA A 116 1.70 -5.42 -6.23
C ALA A 116 1.88 -6.80 -5.56
N GLY A 117 0.87 -7.65 -5.68
CA GLY A 117 0.83 -8.99 -5.11
C GLY A 117 1.96 -9.90 -5.58
N LEU A 118 2.32 -9.80 -6.86
CA LEU A 118 3.38 -10.60 -7.45
C LEU A 118 4.74 -10.32 -6.79
N CYS A 119 5.07 -9.05 -6.61
CA CYS A 119 6.31 -8.65 -5.93
C CYS A 119 6.30 -8.91 -4.43
N LEU A 120 5.13 -8.90 -3.77
CA LEU A 120 5.01 -9.41 -2.38
C LEU A 120 5.45 -10.88 -2.30
N ALA A 121 4.99 -11.72 -3.22
CA ALA A 121 5.33 -13.15 -3.26
C ALA A 121 6.82 -13.37 -3.55
N PHE A 122 7.39 -12.63 -4.51
CA PHE A 122 8.83 -12.72 -4.81
C PHE A 122 9.70 -12.32 -3.62
N GLY A 123 9.37 -11.20 -2.97
CA GLY A 123 10.08 -10.72 -1.79
C GLY A 123 10.06 -11.75 -0.65
N ARG A 124 8.87 -12.26 -0.30
CA ARG A 124 8.73 -13.29 0.74
C ARG A 124 9.53 -14.54 0.43
N TYR A 125 9.38 -15.08 -0.77
CA TYR A 125 10.06 -16.33 -1.15
C TYR A 125 11.57 -16.23 -1.01
N HIS A 126 12.17 -15.13 -1.47
CA HIS A 126 13.62 -14.96 -1.41
C HIS A 126 14.12 -14.63 0.00
N PHE A 127 13.42 -13.78 0.76
CA PHE A 127 13.85 -13.43 2.11
C PHE A 127 13.64 -14.56 3.13
N ASP A 128 12.60 -15.39 2.97
CA ASP A 128 12.42 -16.58 3.80
C ASP A 128 13.56 -17.59 3.62
N LYS A 129 14.14 -17.67 2.42
CA LYS A 129 15.22 -18.61 2.08
C LYS A 129 16.60 -18.22 2.61
N ILE A 130 16.88 -16.94 2.82
CA ILE A 130 18.17 -16.50 3.38
C ILE A 130 18.24 -16.63 4.91
N GLY A 131 17.11 -16.93 5.56
CA GLY A 131 17.04 -17.25 6.99
C GLY A 131 17.07 -16.02 7.90
N LYS A 132 17.24 -16.26 9.21
CA LYS A 132 17.09 -15.21 10.26
C LYS A 132 18.29 -14.28 10.41
N ASN A 133 19.49 -14.74 10.06
CA ASN A 133 20.74 -14.00 10.23
C ASN A 133 21.54 -13.96 8.91
N PRO A 134 20.99 -13.39 7.84
CA PRO A 134 21.68 -13.35 6.56
C PRO A 134 22.87 -12.38 6.60
N THR A 135 23.92 -12.69 5.85
CA THR A 135 25.02 -11.76 5.57
C THR A 135 24.57 -10.68 4.58
N ALA A 136 25.28 -9.53 4.57
CA ALA A 136 24.99 -8.46 3.60
C ALA A 136 25.04 -8.97 2.14
N ALA A 137 25.97 -9.89 1.82
CA ALA A 137 26.06 -10.51 0.51
C ALA A 137 24.82 -11.35 0.16
N GLN A 138 24.28 -12.12 1.12
CA GLN A 138 23.05 -12.89 0.92
C GLN A 138 21.83 -11.99 0.71
N ILE A 139 21.75 -10.86 1.43
CA ILE A 139 20.67 -9.88 1.23
C ILE A 139 20.80 -9.27 -0.16
N ARG A 140 22.00 -8.83 -0.56
CA ARG A 140 22.28 -8.27 -1.89
C ARG A 140 21.89 -9.24 -3.01
N ASP A 141 22.29 -10.51 -2.90
CA ASP A 141 21.96 -11.55 -3.87
C ASP A 141 20.45 -11.80 -3.95
N ALA A 142 19.74 -11.79 -2.82
CA ALA A 142 18.29 -11.91 -2.80
C ALA A 142 17.63 -10.70 -3.47
N THR A 143 18.09 -9.48 -3.18
CA THR A 143 17.60 -8.24 -3.80
C THR A 143 17.75 -8.26 -5.31
N ILE A 144 18.92 -8.65 -5.84
CA ILE A 144 19.16 -8.75 -7.29
C ILE A 144 18.22 -9.76 -7.94
N ARG A 145 17.97 -10.91 -7.28
CA ARG A 145 17.03 -11.91 -7.80
C ARG A 145 15.60 -11.37 -7.82
N ILE A 146 15.16 -10.67 -6.78
CA ILE A 146 13.82 -10.09 -6.72
C ILE A 146 13.65 -9.01 -7.81
N ALA A 147 14.64 -8.13 -8.00
CA ALA A 147 14.63 -7.13 -9.06
C ALA A 147 14.55 -7.76 -10.45
N GLU A 148 15.31 -8.83 -10.70
CA GLU A 148 15.23 -9.57 -11.97
C GLU A 148 13.85 -10.22 -12.17
N LEU A 149 13.26 -10.79 -11.13
CA LEU A 149 11.89 -11.34 -11.20
C LEU A 149 10.85 -10.26 -11.49
N ALA A 150 10.97 -9.08 -10.87
CA ALA A 150 10.12 -7.94 -11.16
C ALA A 150 10.24 -7.54 -12.64
N ARG A 151 11.47 -7.34 -13.13
CA ARG A 151 11.75 -6.98 -14.53
C ARG A 151 11.19 -7.99 -15.54
N LEU A 152 11.21 -9.29 -15.21
CA LEU A 152 10.74 -10.36 -16.10
C LEU A 152 9.22 -10.55 -16.09
N ASN A 153 8.49 -9.96 -15.15
CA ASN A 153 7.06 -10.27 -14.97
C ASN A 153 6.14 -9.05 -14.85
N LEU A 154 6.66 -7.87 -14.52
CA LEU A 154 5.86 -6.66 -14.46
C LEU A 154 5.69 -6.07 -15.86
N LEU A 155 4.44 -5.76 -16.21
CA LEU A 155 4.10 -5.08 -17.45
C LEU A 155 4.51 -3.60 -17.38
N PRO A 156 4.84 -2.96 -18.52
CA PRO A 156 5.06 -1.51 -18.59
C PRO A 156 3.90 -0.73 -17.98
N GLY A 157 4.21 0.31 -17.20
CA GLY A 157 3.22 1.15 -16.50
C GLY A 157 2.72 0.59 -15.17
N TYR A 158 3.19 -0.59 -14.75
CA TYR A 158 2.84 -1.24 -13.48
C TYR A 158 4.09 -1.62 -12.66
N ALA A 159 5.28 -1.18 -13.07
CA ALA A 159 6.52 -1.55 -12.39
C ALA A 159 6.56 -0.93 -10.99
N GLY A 160 6.31 0.38 -10.90
CA GLY A 160 6.36 1.13 -9.65
C GLY A 160 5.50 0.54 -8.53
N ILE A 161 4.27 0.07 -8.80
CA ILE A 161 3.44 -0.57 -7.76
C ILE A 161 4.02 -1.92 -7.29
N GLY A 162 4.69 -2.66 -8.18
CA GLY A 162 5.40 -3.89 -7.81
C GLY A 162 6.58 -3.61 -6.88
N TYR A 163 7.42 -2.62 -7.20
CA TYR A 163 8.53 -2.21 -6.33
C TYR A 163 8.02 -1.58 -5.03
N GLU A 164 6.93 -0.83 -5.06
CA GLU A 164 6.26 -0.28 -3.88
C GLU A 164 5.82 -1.40 -2.93
N ALA A 165 5.13 -2.42 -3.44
CA ALA A 165 4.74 -3.57 -2.64
C ALA A 165 5.96 -4.34 -2.09
N TRP A 166 7.05 -4.46 -2.85
CA TRP A 166 8.29 -5.05 -2.36
C TRP A 166 8.90 -4.24 -1.20
N GLY A 167 8.92 -2.91 -1.29
CA GLY A 167 9.34 -2.04 -0.18
C GLY A 167 8.48 -2.27 1.07
N MET A 168 7.16 -2.36 0.85
CA MET A 168 6.19 -2.62 1.91
C MET A 168 6.45 -3.96 2.61
N VAL A 169 6.58 -5.07 1.89
CA VAL A 169 6.80 -6.40 2.49
C VAL A 169 8.12 -6.48 3.23
N THR A 170 9.16 -5.85 2.69
CA THR A 170 10.49 -5.80 3.31
C THR A 170 10.40 -5.06 4.63
N GLN A 171 9.79 -3.88 4.66
CA GLN A 171 9.65 -3.11 5.89
C GLN A 171 8.70 -3.78 6.91
N PHE A 172 7.65 -4.43 6.43
CA PHE A 172 6.63 -5.02 7.31
C PHE A 172 7.14 -6.32 7.98
N PHE A 173 7.68 -7.26 7.20
CA PHE A 173 8.06 -8.61 7.66
C PHE A 173 9.57 -8.81 7.83
N TYR A 174 10.39 -8.08 7.07
CA TYR A 174 11.84 -8.30 6.98
C TYR A 174 12.63 -7.03 7.34
N ARG A 175 12.11 -6.28 8.31
CA ARG A 175 12.56 -4.93 8.69
C ARG A 175 14.08 -4.76 8.81
N PRO A 176 14.84 -5.70 9.42
CA PRO A 176 16.30 -5.60 9.49
C PRO A 176 17.02 -5.62 8.13
N LEU A 177 16.38 -6.12 7.08
CA LEU A 177 16.96 -6.20 5.73
C LEU A 177 16.79 -4.89 4.94
N PHE A 178 15.85 -4.03 5.33
CA PHE A 178 15.38 -2.91 4.51
C PHE A 178 16.51 -1.98 4.07
N ALA A 179 17.42 -1.60 4.99
CA ALA A 179 18.53 -0.70 4.66
C ALA A 179 19.48 -1.27 3.59
N THR A 180 19.81 -2.57 3.66
CA THR A 180 20.66 -3.22 2.66
C THR A 180 19.91 -3.41 1.34
N VAL A 181 18.61 -3.68 1.38
CA VAL A 181 17.76 -3.78 0.18
C VAL A 181 17.71 -2.44 -0.55
N THR A 182 17.43 -1.33 0.14
CA THR A 182 17.37 0.00 -0.48
C THR A 182 18.72 0.44 -1.02
N GLN A 183 19.82 0.23 -0.27
CA GLN A 183 21.17 0.54 -0.74
C GLN A 183 21.52 -0.25 -2.01
N THR A 184 21.22 -1.54 -2.03
CA THR A 184 21.48 -2.38 -3.21
C THR A 184 20.66 -1.90 -4.41
N MET A 185 19.40 -1.52 -4.20
CA MET A 185 18.52 -1.02 -5.26
C MET A 185 18.96 0.33 -5.81
N GLU A 186 19.45 1.23 -4.95
CA GLU A 186 20.08 2.48 -5.39
C GLU A 186 21.31 2.24 -6.29
N GLU A 187 22.02 1.12 -6.12
CA GLU A 187 23.16 0.74 -6.98
C GLU A 187 22.75 0.10 -8.31
N ILE A 188 21.76 -0.81 -8.30
CA ILE A 188 21.45 -1.64 -9.48
C ILE A 188 20.29 -1.12 -10.33
N ASP A 189 19.37 -0.36 -9.73
CA ASP A 189 18.15 0.14 -10.35
C ASP A 189 17.66 1.42 -9.62
N PRO A 190 18.43 2.53 -9.75
CA PRO A 190 18.17 3.77 -9.03
C PRO A 190 16.82 4.41 -9.41
N GLU A 191 16.29 4.10 -10.59
CA GLU A 191 14.98 4.56 -11.04
C GLU A 191 13.86 3.99 -10.17
N HIS A 192 13.95 2.72 -9.76
CA HIS A 192 12.91 2.05 -8.98
C HIS A 192 13.13 2.11 -7.46
N ALA A 193 14.30 2.54 -6.99
CA ALA A 193 14.60 2.65 -5.56
C ALA A 193 13.61 3.55 -4.77
N PRO A 194 13.12 4.70 -5.28
CA PRO A 194 12.15 5.54 -4.57
C PRO A 194 10.82 4.83 -4.23
N PHE A 195 10.36 3.90 -5.08
CA PHE A 195 9.13 3.15 -4.82
C PHE A 195 9.25 2.28 -3.57
N LEU A 196 10.44 1.75 -3.26
CA LEU A 196 10.66 0.97 -2.03
C LEU A 196 10.42 1.82 -0.78
N TRP A 197 10.87 3.07 -0.78
CA TRP A 197 10.64 4.03 0.30
C TRP A 197 9.17 4.37 0.45
N HIS A 198 8.44 4.52 -0.66
CA HIS A 198 7.00 4.72 -0.63
C HIS A 198 6.28 3.50 -0.01
N GLY A 199 6.63 2.30 -0.45
CA GLY A 199 6.11 1.05 0.12
C GLY A 199 6.35 0.92 1.62
N ALA A 200 7.55 1.29 2.07
CA ALA A 200 7.91 1.29 3.48
C ALA A 200 7.12 2.33 4.29
N GLY A 201 6.77 3.45 3.67
CA GLY A 201 5.83 4.44 4.20
C GLY A 201 4.44 3.84 4.42
N ARG A 202 3.91 3.15 3.39
CA ARG A 202 2.62 2.44 3.48
C ARG A 202 2.65 1.35 4.55
N ALA A 203 3.73 0.57 4.65
CA ALA A 203 3.93 -0.41 5.72
C ALA A 203 3.87 0.23 7.12
N SER A 204 4.41 1.45 7.27
CA SER A 204 4.44 2.15 8.56
C SER A 204 3.04 2.43 9.12
N TYR A 205 2.00 2.46 8.29
CA TYR A 205 0.61 2.55 8.73
C TYR A 205 0.14 1.30 9.50
N PHE A 206 0.64 0.12 9.11
CA PHE A 206 0.21 -1.17 9.62
C PHE A 206 1.10 -1.72 10.75
N ILE A 207 2.36 -1.29 10.82
CA ILE A 207 3.37 -1.84 11.76
C ILE A 207 2.94 -1.70 13.22
N ASP A 208 2.40 -0.55 13.58
CA ASP A 208 1.88 -0.26 14.92
C ASP A 208 0.34 -0.22 14.82
N PHE A 209 -0.27 -1.40 14.65
CA PHE A 209 -1.74 -1.54 14.58
C PHE A 209 -2.44 -1.18 15.90
N MET A 210 -1.68 -1.10 17.01
CA MET A 210 -2.11 -0.56 18.29
C MET A 210 -1.69 0.91 18.40
N PRO A 211 -2.61 1.82 18.75
CA PRO A 211 -2.20 3.17 19.11
C PRO A 211 -1.33 3.15 20.37
N ARG A 212 -0.52 4.20 20.53
CA ARG A 212 0.27 4.43 21.75
C ARG A 212 -0.47 5.40 22.66
N TRP A 213 -0.12 5.41 23.94
CA TRP A 213 -0.70 6.34 24.91
C TRP A 213 -0.54 7.78 24.42
N ASN A 214 -1.66 8.49 24.22
CA ASN A 214 -1.72 9.84 23.64
C ASN A 214 -1.14 10.01 22.22
N GLU A 215 -0.81 8.92 21.52
CA GLU A 215 -0.31 8.94 20.15
C GLU A 215 -1.09 7.94 19.29
N PRO A 216 -2.25 8.36 18.74
CA PRO A 216 -3.11 7.48 17.94
C PRO A 216 -2.50 7.06 16.59
N TRP A 217 -1.54 7.84 16.07
CA TRP A 217 -0.92 7.58 14.75
C TRP A 217 0.61 7.43 14.85
N PRO A 218 1.09 6.27 15.32
CA PRO A 218 2.52 6.00 15.53
C PRO A 218 3.36 5.87 14.25
N GLY A 219 2.73 5.95 13.06
CA GLY A 219 3.43 5.91 11.78
C GLY A 219 4.40 7.09 11.57
N PHE A 220 4.07 8.29 12.05
CA PHE A 220 4.91 9.47 11.87
C PHE A 220 6.27 9.37 12.62
N PRO A 221 6.34 9.04 13.93
CA PRO A 221 7.62 8.81 14.59
C PRO A 221 8.41 7.62 14.03
N LEU A 222 7.73 6.65 13.41
CA LEU A 222 8.43 5.57 12.72
C LEU A 222 9.13 6.10 11.47
N ILE A 223 8.47 6.93 10.66
CA ILE A 223 9.09 7.60 9.51
C ILE A 223 10.31 8.39 9.94
N ASP A 224 10.22 9.22 10.99
CA ASP A 224 11.34 10.04 11.44
C ASP A 224 12.60 9.23 11.78
N ARG A 225 12.45 7.96 12.18
CA ARG A 225 13.55 7.03 12.46
C ARG A 225 14.10 6.33 11.22
N MET A 226 13.36 6.33 10.13
CA MET A 226 13.71 5.67 8.87
C MET A 226 14.32 6.61 7.83
N VAL A 227 14.09 7.92 7.96
CA VAL A 227 14.58 8.91 7.01
C VAL A 227 16.11 8.86 6.91
N THR A 228 16.60 8.77 5.68
CA THR A 228 18.03 8.84 5.33
C THR A 228 18.36 10.06 4.47
N SER A 229 17.36 10.69 3.86
CA SER A 229 17.49 11.80 2.91
C SER A 229 16.15 12.55 2.76
N GLY A 230 16.16 13.70 2.08
CA GLY A 230 14.91 14.40 1.73
C GLY A 230 13.99 13.54 0.84
N THR A 231 14.56 12.83 -0.13
CA THR A 231 13.81 11.94 -1.04
C THR A 231 13.15 10.78 -0.30
N SER A 232 13.86 10.11 0.62
CA SER A 232 13.27 9.02 1.39
C SER A 232 12.15 9.54 2.29
N ARG A 233 12.32 10.72 2.91
CA ARG A 233 11.26 11.35 3.73
C ARG A 233 9.97 11.58 2.95
N LEU A 234 10.05 12.21 1.78
CA LEU A 234 8.85 12.53 1.00
C LEU A 234 8.15 11.25 0.52
N ASN A 235 8.89 10.24 0.07
CA ASN A 235 8.33 8.95 -0.30
C ASN A 235 7.67 8.23 0.89
N LEU A 236 8.33 8.20 2.06
CA LEU A 236 7.78 7.60 3.28
C LEU A 236 6.46 8.27 3.71
N ILE A 237 6.39 9.60 3.64
CA ILE A 237 5.18 10.35 4.00
C ILE A 237 4.04 10.12 2.99
N ALA A 238 4.36 10.14 1.69
CA ALA A 238 3.40 9.82 0.64
C ALA A 238 2.84 8.39 0.80
N GLY A 239 3.71 7.41 1.01
CA GLY A 239 3.29 6.03 1.26
C GLY A 239 2.39 5.88 2.48
N LEU A 240 2.74 6.54 3.59
CA LEU A 240 1.91 6.54 4.80
C LEU A 240 0.51 7.11 4.53
N ALA A 241 0.43 8.21 3.80
CA ALA A 241 -0.84 8.84 3.44
C ALA A 241 -1.68 7.95 2.51
N SER A 242 -1.06 7.28 1.54
CA SER A 242 -1.72 6.31 0.67
C SER A 242 -2.35 5.17 1.47
N GLY A 243 -1.59 4.56 2.39
CA GLY A 243 -2.11 3.52 3.29
C GLY A 243 -3.24 4.00 4.20
N MET A 244 -3.08 5.17 4.82
CA MET A 244 -4.11 5.79 5.65
C MET A 244 -5.40 6.04 4.87
N MET A 245 -5.30 6.57 3.66
CA MET A 245 -6.46 6.91 2.84
C MET A 245 -7.20 5.65 2.39
N ILE A 246 -6.51 4.71 1.72
CA ILE A 246 -7.14 3.51 1.16
C ILE A 246 -7.88 2.70 2.22
N VAL A 247 -7.33 2.61 3.44
CA VAL A 247 -7.91 1.83 4.54
C VAL A 247 -9.09 2.54 5.19
N ASN A 248 -9.06 3.88 5.29
CA ASN A 248 -10.07 4.64 6.03
C ASN A 248 -11.04 5.41 5.13
N MET A 249 -11.09 5.11 3.84
CA MET A 249 -12.00 5.76 2.88
C MET A 249 -13.48 5.66 3.31
N LYS A 250 -13.89 4.58 3.97
CA LYS A 250 -15.27 4.44 4.51
C LYS A 250 -15.53 5.31 5.74
N THR A 251 -14.51 5.92 6.32
CA THR A 251 -14.61 6.70 7.55
C THR A 251 -13.70 7.95 7.48
N PRO A 252 -14.05 8.94 6.63
CA PRO A 252 -13.21 10.10 6.35
C PRO A 252 -12.81 10.91 7.59
N VAL A 253 -13.60 10.85 8.66
CA VAL A 253 -13.34 11.52 9.95
C VAL A 253 -12.01 11.11 10.59
N ILE A 254 -11.47 9.93 10.25
CA ILE A 254 -10.14 9.51 10.69
C ILE A 254 -9.07 10.40 10.04
N LEU A 255 -9.18 10.65 8.72
CA LEU A 255 -8.25 11.53 8.01
C LEU A 255 -8.39 12.99 8.46
N GLU A 256 -9.60 13.44 8.81
CA GLU A 256 -9.79 14.77 9.41
C GLU A 256 -8.97 14.94 10.69
N ALA A 257 -9.04 13.94 11.58
CA ALA A 257 -8.30 13.95 12.84
C ALA A 257 -6.77 13.92 12.61
N ILE A 258 -6.30 13.06 11.69
CA ILE A 258 -4.88 12.96 11.31
C ILE A 258 -4.38 14.30 10.75
N VAL A 259 -5.15 14.90 9.84
CA VAL A 259 -4.79 16.17 9.20
C VAL A 259 -4.72 17.29 10.22
N LYS A 260 -5.72 17.39 11.09
CA LYS A 260 -5.77 18.41 12.14
C LYS A 260 -4.59 18.30 13.11
N GLU A 261 -4.26 17.10 13.57
CA GLU A 261 -3.30 16.91 14.67
C GLU A 261 -1.85 16.68 14.23
N ARG A 262 -1.64 16.06 13.07
CA ARG A 262 -0.31 15.66 12.59
C ARG A 262 0.08 16.46 11.36
N VAL A 263 -0.70 16.38 10.30
CA VAL A 263 -0.29 16.93 8.99
C VAL A 263 -0.18 18.46 9.02
N SER A 264 -1.06 19.12 9.79
CA SER A 264 -1.02 20.58 10.01
C SER A 264 0.30 21.10 10.60
N ARG A 265 1.09 20.23 11.23
CA ARG A 265 2.36 20.57 11.91
C ARG A 265 3.60 20.19 11.09
N LEU A 266 3.41 19.58 9.91
CA LEU A 266 4.50 19.18 9.04
C LEU A 266 5.04 20.36 8.23
N PHE A 267 6.26 20.20 7.69
CA PHE A 267 6.81 21.15 6.72
C PHE A 267 6.02 21.12 5.41
N SER A 268 6.08 22.21 4.64
CA SER A 268 5.32 22.35 3.38
C SER A 268 5.57 21.20 2.39
N GLY A 269 6.80 20.73 2.26
CA GLY A 269 7.15 19.59 1.41
C GLY A 269 6.50 18.28 1.87
N ASP A 270 6.49 18.01 3.18
CA ASP A 270 5.83 16.83 3.75
C ASP A 270 4.31 16.90 3.59
N VAL A 271 3.71 18.09 3.69
CA VAL A 271 2.28 18.30 3.42
C VAL A 271 1.94 17.98 1.96
N ALA A 272 2.79 18.42 1.02
CA ALA A 272 2.63 18.09 -0.40
C ALA A 272 2.79 16.58 -0.65
N ALA A 273 3.75 15.93 0.01
CA ALA A 273 3.92 14.48 -0.05
C ALA A 273 2.71 13.73 0.50
N PHE A 274 2.15 14.17 1.62
CA PHE A 274 0.94 13.57 2.18
C PHE A 274 -0.24 13.70 1.20
N ALA A 275 -0.43 14.88 0.60
CA ALA A 275 -1.46 15.13 -0.40
C ALA A 275 -1.30 14.25 -1.66
N GLN A 276 -0.06 14.07 -2.14
CA GLN A 276 0.25 13.16 -3.25
C GLN A 276 -0.09 11.71 -2.88
N GLY A 277 0.22 11.28 -1.67
CA GLY A 277 -0.12 9.93 -1.19
C GLY A 277 -1.63 9.69 -1.12
N VAL A 278 -2.43 10.69 -0.73
CA VAL A 278 -3.90 10.63 -0.84
C VAL A 278 -4.31 10.41 -2.29
N ALA A 279 -3.74 11.16 -3.24
CA ALA A 279 -4.04 10.99 -4.66
C ALA A 279 -3.63 9.60 -5.17
N CYS A 280 -2.44 9.11 -4.82
CA CYS A 280 -1.97 7.76 -5.13
C CYS A 280 -2.99 6.71 -4.69
N GLY A 281 -3.43 6.78 -3.44
CA GLY A 281 -4.38 5.81 -2.93
C GLY A 281 -5.73 5.85 -3.68
N MET A 282 -6.13 7.03 -4.17
CA MET A 282 -7.38 7.21 -4.89
C MET A 282 -7.28 6.68 -6.32
N VAL A 283 -6.13 6.88 -6.97
CA VAL A 283 -5.82 6.27 -8.27
C VAL A 283 -5.89 4.75 -8.17
N MET A 284 -5.29 4.15 -7.12
CA MET A 284 -5.33 2.69 -6.91
C MET A 284 -6.76 2.16 -6.76
N ARG A 285 -7.59 2.89 -6.01
CA ARG A 285 -9.01 2.56 -5.82
C ARG A 285 -9.78 2.68 -7.11
N GLN A 286 -9.65 3.81 -7.82
CA GLN A 286 -10.35 4.04 -9.08
C GLN A 286 -9.96 3.04 -10.17
N ASP A 287 -8.69 2.64 -10.23
CA ASP A 287 -8.25 1.63 -11.21
C ASP A 287 -8.82 0.25 -10.91
N THR A 288 -8.95 -0.11 -9.63
CA THR A 288 -9.39 -1.44 -9.22
C THR A 288 -10.90 -1.61 -9.12
N SER A 289 -11.57 -0.65 -8.50
CA SER A 289 -13.00 -0.62 -8.26
C SER A 289 -13.58 0.72 -8.77
N PRO A 290 -13.66 0.90 -10.10
CA PRO A 290 -14.08 2.18 -10.68
C PRO A 290 -15.50 2.56 -10.25
N ASN A 291 -15.71 3.84 -9.96
CA ASN A 291 -17.00 4.42 -9.56
C ASN A 291 -17.61 3.80 -8.28
N GLU A 292 -16.77 3.23 -7.42
CA GLU A 292 -17.20 2.73 -6.12
C GLU A 292 -17.80 3.86 -5.26
N GLU A 293 -18.97 3.61 -4.66
CA GLU A 293 -19.69 4.60 -3.86
C GLU A 293 -18.85 5.15 -2.70
N HIS A 294 -18.01 4.31 -2.08
CA HIS A 294 -17.12 4.73 -1.00
C HIS A 294 -16.10 5.79 -1.44
N ALA A 295 -15.55 5.68 -2.67
CA ALA A 295 -14.62 6.67 -3.20
C ALA A 295 -15.33 8.01 -3.45
N LEU A 296 -16.54 7.96 -4.02
CA LEU A 296 -17.35 9.16 -4.28
C LEU A 296 -17.79 9.85 -2.97
N ASN A 297 -18.22 9.06 -1.98
CA ASN A 297 -18.61 9.57 -0.67
C ASN A 297 -17.42 10.17 0.09
N PHE A 298 -16.23 9.60 -0.05
CA PHE A 298 -15.01 10.15 0.54
C PHE A 298 -14.68 11.54 0.00
N VAL A 299 -14.77 11.75 -1.32
CA VAL A 299 -14.52 13.06 -1.95
C VAL A 299 -15.60 14.09 -1.62
N ARG A 300 -16.84 13.64 -1.38
CA ARG A 300 -17.99 14.48 -1.01
C ARG A 300 -18.11 14.73 0.50
N HIS A 301 -17.24 14.13 1.31
CA HIS A 301 -17.25 14.31 2.76
C HIS A 301 -17.18 15.78 3.12
N VAL A 302 -18.08 16.24 3.99
CA VAL A 302 -18.07 17.61 4.50
C VAL A 302 -17.37 17.61 5.86
N PRO A 303 -16.13 18.13 5.92
CA PRO A 303 -15.36 18.12 7.16
C PRO A 303 -15.89 19.11 8.20
N ALA A 304 -15.48 18.93 9.45
CA ALA A 304 -15.80 19.87 10.52
C ALA A 304 -15.28 21.29 10.21
N PRO A 305 -15.99 22.38 10.60
CA PRO A 305 -15.64 23.75 10.20
C PRO A 305 -14.20 24.17 10.49
N GLY A 306 -13.62 23.69 11.60
CA GLY A 306 -12.24 24.03 12.00
C GLY A 306 -11.12 23.34 11.21
N VAL A 307 -11.44 22.34 10.37
CA VAL A 307 -10.44 21.62 9.54
C VAL A 307 -10.77 21.69 8.05
N ALA A 308 -11.90 22.27 7.66
CA ALA A 308 -12.43 22.18 6.30
C ALA A 308 -11.46 22.66 5.21
N ALA A 309 -10.87 23.84 5.36
CA ALA A 309 -9.92 24.37 4.38
C ALA A 309 -8.65 23.51 4.27
N LEU A 310 -8.19 22.96 5.40
CA LEU A 310 -7.01 22.11 5.44
C LEU A 310 -7.30 20.74 4.83
N PHE A 311 -8.47 20.17 5.12
CA PHE A 311 -8.93 18.91 4.55
C PHE A 311 -9.16 19.02 3.04
N GLU A 312 -9.72 20.12 2.55
CA GLU A 312 -9.83 20.35 1.10
C GLU A 312 -8.46 20.40 0.44
N LYS A 313 -7.51 21.14 1.02
CA LYS A 313 -6.15 21.27 0.48
C LYS A 313 -5.38 19.94 0.44
N ILE A 314 -5.52 19.12 1.47
CA ILE A 314 -4.64 17.96 1.70
C ILE A 314 -5.30 16.63 1.32
N VAL A 315 -6.63 16.54 1.40
CA VAL A 315 -7.35 15.28 1.26
C VAL A 315 -8.36 15.33 0.12
N ALA A 316 -9.44 16.10 0.26
CA ALA A 316 -10.55 16.06 -0.69
C ALA A 316 -10.15 16.62 -2.07
N GLY A 317 -9.37 17.70 -2.13
CA GLY A 317 -8.85 18.27 -3.38
C GLY A 317 -7.94 17.31 -4.13
N PRO A 318 -6.86 16.78 -3.52
CA PRO A 318 -6.00 15.77 -4.14
C PRO A 318 -6.73 14.49 -4.54
N ALA A 319 -7.68 14.01 -3.73
CA ALA A 319 -8.51 12.86 -4.08
C ALA A 319 -9.42 13.13 -5.28
N ARG A 320 -10.02 14.32 -5.37
CA ARG A 320 -10.83 14.73 -6.53
C ARG A 320 -9.98 14.86 -7.79
N LEU A 321 -8.81 15.49 -7.67
CA LEU A 321 -7.82 15.60 -8.74
C LEU A 321 -7.40 14.23 -9.27
N ALA A 322 -7.23 13.26 -8.36
CA ALA A 322 -6.91 11.89 -8.69
C ALA A 322 -7.98 11.24 -9.58
N LEU A 323 -9.26 11.40 -9.24
CA LEU A 323 -10.39 10.83 -9.99
C LEU A 323 -10.62 11.53 -11.33
N GLU A 324 -10.56 12.86 -11.35
CA GLU A 324 -11.00 13.66 -12.49
C GLU A 324 -9.93 13.83 -13.56
N LYS A 325 -8.64 13.83 -13.17
CA LYS A 325 -7.54 14.17 -14.08
C LYS A 325 -6.42 13.15 -14.07
N LEU A 326 -5.91 12.81 -12.88
CA LEU A 326 -4.69 12.02 -12.76
C LEU A 326 -4.87 10.57 -13.22
N HIS A 327 -5.88 9.86 -12.72
CA HIS A 327 -6.13 8.47 -13.12
C HIS A 327 -6.40 8.36 -14.63
N PRO A 328 -7.31 9.16 -15.25
CA PRO A 328 -7.52 9.12 -16.69
C PRO A 328 -6.25 9.39 -17.51
N LYS A 329 -5.44 10.39 -17.14
CA LYS A 329 -4.18 10.73 -17.82
C LYS A 329 -3.17 9.57 -17.73
N LEU A 330 -2.84 9.14 -16.52
CA LEU A 330 -1.85 8.09 -16.31
C LEU A 330 -2.30 6.75 -16.91
N LYS A 331 -3.61 6.48 -16.93
CA LYS A 331 -4.14 5.30 -17.59
C LYS A 331 -3.92 5.35 -19.11
N ALA A 332 -4.22 6.49 -19.73
CA ALA A 332 -4.05 6.69 -21.17
C ALA A 332 -2.57 6.64 -21.60
N GLU A 333 -1.67 7.10 -20.74
CA GLU A 333 -0.22 7.11 -20.97
C GLU A 333 0.49 5.81 -20.57
N HIS A 334 -0.24 4.82 -20.05
CA HIS A 334 0.33 3.59 -19.47
C HIS A 334 1.42 3.87 -18.43
N SER A 335 1.12 4.79 -17.49
CA SER A 335 2.05 5.32 -16.48
C SER A 335 1.44 5.37 -15.07
N LEU A 336 0.43 4.52 -14.79
CA LEU A 336 -0.26 4.45 -13.49
C LEU A 336 0.69 4.23 -12.31
N ASP A 337 1.79 3.54 -12.54
CA ASP A 337 2.78 3.29 -11.51
C ASP A 337 3.50 4.54 -11.03
N GLN A 338 3.54 5.63 -11.80
CA GLN A 338 4.24 6.87 -11.41
C GLN A 338 3.70 7.51 -10.13
N VAL A 339 2.44 7.25 -9.74
CA VAL A 339 1.92 7.74 -8.44
C VAL A 339 2.42 6.96 -7.23
N CYS A 340 3.04 5.80 -7.43
CA CYS A 340 3.54 4.92 -6.36
C CYS A 340 4.91 5.36 -5.80
N CYS A 341 5.39 6.55 -6.18
CA CYS A 341 6.46 7.27 -5.50
C CYS A 341 6.10 8.76 -5.42
N TYR A 342 6.76 9.50 -4.54
CA TYR A 342 6.51 10.92 -4.43
C TYR A 342 7.00 11.66 -5.67
N ARG A 343 6.05 12.30 -6.36
CA ARG A 343 6.26 13.31 -7.40
C ARG A 343 5.23 14.42 -7.18
N PRO A 344 5.59 15.70 -7.26
CA PRO A 344 4.62 16.79 -7.20
C PRO A 344 3.43 16.55 -8.15
N LEU A 345 2.21 16.81 -7.68
CA LEU A 345 0.99 16.50 -8.44
C LEU A 345 0.89 17.31 -9.74
N ASP A 346 1.46 18.51 -9.76
CA ASP A 346 1.60 19.36 -10.94
C ASP A 346 2.57 18.78 -11.97
N GLU A 347 3.68 18.18 -11.53
CA GLU A 347 4.60 17.46 -12.45
C GLU A 347 3.93 16.25 -13.10
N LEU A 348 3.14 15.49 -12.33
CA LEU A 348 2.39 14.34 -12.87
C LEU A 348 1.26 14.73 -13.84
N LEU A 349 0.83 16.00 -13.81
CA LEU A 349 -0.21 16.54 -14.68
C LEU A 349 0.35 17.36 -15.85
N ALA A 350 1.66 17.58 -15.90
CA ALA A 350 2.31 18.26 -17.01
C ALA A 350 2.21 17.42 -18.31
N ASP A 351 2.17 18.11 -19.45
CA ASP A 351 2.09 17.50 -20.79
C ASP A 351 3.45 17.06 -21.33
#